data_AF-A0A0F8Z056-F1
#
_entry.id   AF-A0A0F8Z056-F1
#
_cell.length_a   1.000
_cell.length_b   1.000
_cell.length_c   1.000
_cell.angle_alpha   90.00
_cell.angle_beta   90.00
_cell.angle_gamma   90.00
#
_symmetry.space_group_name_H-M   'P 1'
#
loop_
_entity.id
_entity.type
_entity.pdbx_description
1 polymer ?
#
loop_
_entity_poly.entity_id
_entity_poly.type
_entity_poly.pdbx_seq_one_letter_code
_entity_poly.pdbx_strand_id
1 'polypeptide(L)' 'MDPNPELESSPEYYIRQIIQLIGDNPDREGLKGTPDRVLRSWSELYKGYQVDPVEQMTFFDFDDGEKY' A
#
# COMPACT_ATOMS: atom_id res chain seq x y z
N MET A 1 23.57 15.74 16.21
CA MET A 1 23.65 14.83 15.05
C MET A 1 22.57 15.33 14.12
N ASP A 2 22.98 16.00 13.05
CA ASP A 2 22.01 16.50 12.06
C ASP A 2 21.28 15.29 11.47
N PRO A 3 19.95 15.35 11.32
CA PRO A 3 19.21 14.23 10.76
C PRO A 3 19.68 13.97 9.32
N ASN A 4 19.82 12.69 8.98
CA ASN A 4 20.12 12.29 7.61
C ASN A 4 18.88 12.57 6.73
N PRO A 5 18.95 13.51 5.78
CA PRO A 5 17.79 13.90 4.98
C PRO A 5 17.27 12.76 4.09
N GLU A 6 18.12 11.81 3.70
CA GLU A 6 17.67 10.61 2.96
C GLU A 6 16.84 9.68 3.86
N LEU A 7 17.21 9.57 5.14
CA LEU A 7 16.51 8.72 6.10
C LEU A 7 15.12 9.28 6.41
N GLU A 8 14.99 10.60 6.54
CA GLU A 8 13.70 11.31 6.73
C GLU A 8 12.79 11.26 5.50
N SER A 9 13.32 10.87 4.33
CA SER A 9 12.55 10.71 3.09
C SER A 9 12.06 9.30 2.83
N SER A 10 12.47 8.32 3.66
CA SER A 10 12.06 6.92 3.48
C SER A 10 10.58 6.70 3.87
N PRO A 11 9.83 5.85 3.16
CA PRO A 11 8.49 5.46 3.56
C PRO A 11 8.43 4.91 5.00
N GLU A 12 9.43 4.12 5.40
CA GLU A 12 9.56 3.56 6.76
C GLU A 12 9.64 4.67 7.82
N TYR A 13 10.34 5.77 7.53
CA TYR A 13 10.39 6.92 8.42
C TYR A 13 9.00 7.50 8.66
N TYR A 14 8.22 7.74 7.60
CA TYR A 14 6.85 8.25 7.74
C TYR A 14 5.94 7.30 8.52
N ILE A 15 6.06 5.98 8.30
CA ILE A 15 5.31 5.01 9.11
C ILE A 15 5.73 5.07 10.59
N ARG A 16 7.02 5.24 10.90
CA ARG A 16 7.49 5.44 12.29
C ARG A 16 6.92 6.72 12.89
N GLN A 17 6.82 7.80 12.13
CA GLN A 17 6.18 9.04 12.58
C GLN A 17 4.69 8.83 12.89
N ILE A 18 3.95 8.10 12.05
CA ILE A 18 2.55 7.76 12.30
C ILE A 18 2.41 6.96 13.61
N ILE A 19 3.26 5.96 13.84
CA ILE A 19 3.26 5.16 15.07
C ILE A 19 3.48 6.05 16.31
N GLN A 20 4.39 7.03 16.23
CA GLN A 20 4.60 8.00 17.31
C GLN A 20 3.39 8.91 17.53
N LEU A 21 2.77 9.38 16.44
CA LEU A 21 1.59 10.27 16.50
C LEU A 21 0.37 9.60 17.13
N ILE A 22 0.21 8.28 16.98
CA ILE A 22 -0.85 7.52 17.66
C ILE A 22 -0.51 7.18 19.11
N GLY A 23 0.65 7.61 19.62
CA GLY A 23 1.08 7.44 21.00
C GLY A 23 1.80 6.13 21.33
N ASP A 24 2.26 5.38 20.33
CA ASP A 24 3.04 4.14 20.53
C ASP A 24 4.54 4.38 20.27
N ASN A 25 5.40 3.49 20.79
CA ASN A 25 6.85 3.57 20.63
C ASN A 25 7.32 2.68 19.45
N PRO A 26 7.78 3.23 18.31
CA PRO A 26 8.21 2.43 17.17
C PRO A 26 9.48 1.58 17.44
N ASP A 27 10.22 1.88 18.49
CA ASP A 27 11.45 1.16 18.86
C ASP A 27 11.22 0.02 19.86
N ARG A 28 9.98 -0.24 20.28
CA ARG A 28 9.67 -1.42 21.09
C ARG A 28 9.79 -2.70 20.26
N GLU A 29 10.22 -3.79 20.88
CA GLU A 29 10.54 -5.06 20.21
C GLU A 29 9.46 -5.51 19.21
N GLY A 30 8.19 -5.47 19.59
CA GLY A 30 7.07 -5.87 18.72
C GLY A 30 6.82 -4.95 17.52
N LEU A 31 7.29 -3.70 17.56
CA LEU A 31 7.06 -2.71 16.50
C LEU A 31 8.27 -2.37 15.64
N LYS A 32 9.48 -2.77 16.02
CA LYS A 32 10.68 -2.49 15.22
C LYS A 32 10.52 -2.93 13.76
N GLY A 33 9.87 -4.07 13.53
CA GLY A 33 9.56 -4.59 12.18
C GLY A 33 8.22 -4.15 11.60
N THR A 34 7.43 -3.33 12.31
CA THR A 34 6.11 -2.89 11.84
C THR A 34 6.19 -1.98 10.61
N PRO A 35 7.08 -0.97 10.52
CA PRO A 35 7.16 -0.10 9.35
C PRO A 35 7.29 -0.88 8.03
N ASP A 36 8.23 -1.82 7.99
CA ASP A 36 8.46 -2.72 6.86
C ASP A 36 7.26 -3.64 6.54
N ARG A 37 6.60 -4.21 7.57
CA ARG A 37 5.37 -5.00 7.37
C ARG A 37 4.22 -4.17 6.79
N VAL A 38 4.07 -2.92 7.23
CA VAL A 38 3.03 -2.01 6.74
C VAL A 38 3.24 -1.71 5.26
N LEU A 39 4.47 -1.40 4.85
CA LEU A 39 4.79 -1.14 3.45
C LEU A 39 4.49 -2.34 2.56
N ARG A 40 4.87 -3.55 2.98
CA ARG A 40 4.48 -4.78 2.26
C ARG A 40 2.96 -4.95 2.17
N SER A 41 2.24 -4.71 3.26
CA SER A 41 0.78 -4.79 3.26
C SER A 41 0.16 -3.77 2.30
N TRP A 42 0.66 -2.54 2.27
CA TRP A 42 0.16 -1.49 1.38
C TRP A 42 0.47 -1.79 -0.09
N SER A 43 1.63 -2.37 -0.38
CA SER A 43 1.96 -2.86 -1.72
C SER A 43 0.93 -3.87 -2.21
N GLU A 44 0.42 -4.76 -1.35
CA GLU A 44 -0.62 -5.72 -1.72
C GLU A 44 -2.03 -5.10 -1.78
N LEU A 45 -2.40 -4.29 -0.78
CA LEU A 45 -3.72 -3.68 -0.69
C LEU A 45 -3.99 -2.69 -1.82
N TYR A 46 -2.97 -1.93 -2.22
CA TYR A 46 -3.09 -0.87 -3.22
C TYR A 46 -2.53 -1.27 -4.60
N LYS A 47 -2.17 -2.55 -4.82
CA LYS A 47 -1.66 -3.00 -6.12
C LYS A 47 -2.61 -2.71 -7.29
N GLY A 48 -3.91 -2.71 -7.03
CA GLY A 48 -4.93 -2.41 -8.03
C GLY A 48 -4.84 -1.00 -8.61
N TYR A 49 -4.24 -0.03 -7.91
CA TYR A 49 -4.04 1.33 -8.45
C TYR A 49 -2.98 1.40 -9.54
N GLN A 50 -2.16 0.37 -9.70
CA GLN A 50 -1.17 0.26 -10.77
C GLN A 50 -1.70 -0.52 -11.98
N VAL A 51 -2.93 -1.02 -11.91
CA VAL A 51 -3.54 -1.85 -12.95
C VAL A 51 -4.52 -1.00 -13.76
N ASP A 52 -4.47 -1.10 -15.08
CA ASP A 52 -5.50 -0.51 -15.95
C ASP A 52 -6.80 -1.34 -15.81
N PRO A 53 -7.91 -0.75 -15.33
CA PRO A 53 -9.17 -1.46 -15.18
C PRO A 53 -9.73 -2.00 -16.50
N VAL A 54 -9.41 -1.39 -17.64
CA VAL A 54 -9.87 -1.85 -18.96
C VAL A 54 -9.21 -3.18 -19.33
N GLU A 55 -7.95 -3.37 -18.97
CA GLU A 55 -7.23 -4.62 -19.22
C GLU A 55 -7.74 -5.79 -18.36
N GLN A 56 -8.45 -5.50 -17.26
CA GLN A 56 -9.00 -6.51 -16.36
C GLN A 56 -10.47 -6.87 -16.66
N MET A 57 -11.09 -6.23 -17.64
CA MET A 57 -12.51 -6.39 -17.92
C MET A 57 -12.74 -7.28 -19.14
N THR A 58 -13.55 -8.33 -18.97
CA THR A 58 -14.04 -9.17 -20.08
C THR A 58 -15.47 -8.78 -20.40
N PHE A 59 -15.75 -8.54 -21.67
CA PHE A 59 -17.11 -8.29 -22.17
C PHE A 59 -17.73 -9.59 -22.66
N PHE A 60 -19.03 -9.76 -22.43
CA PHE A 60 -19.81 -10.83 -23.04
C PHE A 60 -20.55 -10.25 -24.26
N ASP A 61 -20.36 -10.85 -25.42
CA ASP A 61 -21.18 -10.56 -26.59
C ASP A 61 -22.52 -11.27 -26.43
N PHE A 62 -23.60 -10.50 -26.33
CA PHE A 62 -24.96 -11.06 -26.40
C PHE A 62 -25.32 -11.22 -27.88
N ASP A 63 -25.27 -12.45 -28.39
CA ASP A 63 -25.83 -12.81 -29.70
C ASP A 63 -27.33 -13.07 -29.51
N ASP A 64 -28.16 -12.04 -29.69
CA ASP A 64 -29.61 -12.11 -29.61
C ASP A 64 -30.20 -12.67 -30.92
N GLY A 65 -29.87 -13.92 -31.21
CA GLY A 65 -30.28 -14.66 -32.41
C GLY A 65 -31.67 -15.32 -32.38
N GLU A 66 -32.54 -15.00 -31.42
CA GLU A 66 -33.92 -15.54 -31.40
C GLU A 66 -34.85 -14.64 -32.21
N LYS A 67 -34.88 -14.88 -33.52
CA LYS A 67 -35.84 -14.30 -34.46
C LYS A 67 -37.21 -14.99 -34.27
N TYR A 68 -38.16 -14.27 -33.66
CA TYR A 68 -39.58 -14.65 -33.64
C TYR A 68 -40.19 -14.71 -35.05
#